data_AF-A0A366EGD4-F1
#
_entry.id   AF-A0A366EGD4-F1
#
_cell.length_a   1.000
_cell.length_b   1.000
_cell.length_c   1.000
_cell.angle_alpha   90.00
_cell.angle_beta   90.00
_cell.angle_gamma   90.00
#
_symmetry.space_group_name_H-M   'P 1'
#
loop_
_entity.id
_entity.type
_entity.pdbx_description
1 polymer ?
#
loop_
_entity_poly.entity_id
_entity_poly.type
_entity_poly.pdbx_seq_one_letter_code
_entity_poly.pdbx_strand_id
1 'polypeptide(L)'
;MDYVKDLRRLVGHRPLILTGSVVLILNEDNELLLQHRTDGGWGLPGGLMELGESLEDTARREVREETGLDIGAFLLRRKFEV
;
A
#
# COMPACT_ATOMS: atom_id res chain seq x y z
N MET A 1 6.09 11.76 -9.57
CA MET A 1 7.54 11.57 -9.30
C MET A 1 7.64 10.17 -8.72
N ASP A 2 8.62 9.35 -9.13
CA ASP A 2 8.67 7.95 -8.72
C ASP A 2 9.97 7.72 -7.93
N TYR A 3 9.89 8.04 -6.64
CA TYR A 3 11.02 8.08 -5.73
C TYR A 3 11.76 6.74 -5.69
N VAL A 4 11.01 5.64 -5.69
CA VAL A 4 11.58 4.29 -5.61
C VAL A 4 12.32 3.94 -6.90
N LYS A 5 11.77 4.25 -8.08
CA LYS A 5 12.49 4.04 -9.35
C LYS A 5 13.73 4.92 -9.44
N ASP A 6 13.67 6.15 -8.97
CA ASP A 6 14.83 7.04 -8.92
C ASP A 6 15.93 6.50 -8.00
N LEU A 7 15.58 6.04 -6.80
CA LEU A 7 16.52 5.35 -5.92
C LEU A 7 17.14 4.13 -6.59
N ARG A 8 16.33 3.29 -7.25
CA ARG A 8 16.80 2.08 -7.92
C ARG A 8 17.83 2.37 -9.00
N ARG A 9 17.67 3.43 -9.77
CA ARG A 9 18.66 3.88 -10.76
C ARG A 9 19.99 4.26 -10.11
N LEU A 10 19.96 4.90 -8.94
CA LEU A 10 21.16 5.37 -8.23
C LEU A 10 21.92 4.24 -7.51
N VAL A 11 21.21 3.30 -6.90
CA VAL A 11 21.85 2.29 -6.03
C VAL A 11 22.16 0.96 -6.74
N GLY A 12 21.66 0.76 -7.97
CA GLY A 12 21.83 -0.47 -8.73
C GLY A 12 21.10 -1.64 -8.09
N HIS A 13 21.73 -2.81 -7.99
CA HIS A 13 21.13 -4.01 -7.38
C HIS A 13 21.29 -4.10 -5.86
N ARG A 14 21.84 -3.07 -5.22
CA ARG A 14 22.01 -3.08 -3.76
C ARG A 14 20.65 -3.19 -3.05
N PRO A 15 20.60 -3.90 -1.90
CA PRO A 15 19.39 -3.97 -1.08
C PRO A 15 18.90 -2.57 -0.69
N LEU A 16 17.59 -2.38 -0.67
CA LEU A 16 16.94 -1.19 -0.13
C LEU A 16 15.97 -1.59 0.96
N ILE A 17 15.94 -0.78 2.01
CA ILE A 17 14.81 -0.76 2.95
C ILE A 17 13.77 0.14 2.32
N LEU A 18 12.60 -0.40 2.05
CA LEU A 18 11.48 0.32 1.46
C LEU A 18 10.32 0.29 2.45
N THR A 19 9.77 1.47 2.71
CA THR A 19 8.57 1.63 3.53
C THR A 19 7.35 1.60 2.62
N GLY A 20 6.27 0.97 3.08
CA GLY A 20 5.02 0.91 2.35
C GLY A 20 3.84 0.67 3.30
N SER A 21 2.64 0.80 2.74
CA SER A 21 1.38 0.63 3.45
C SER A 21 0.51 -0.38 2.73
N VAL A 22 -0.22 -1.19 3.51
CA VAL A 22 -1.17 -2.19 3.01
C VAL A 22 -2.47 -2.04 3.79
N VAL A 23 -3.62 -2.13 3.12
CA VAL A 23 -4.92 -1.78 3.69
C VAL A 23 -5.88 -2.96 3.71
N LEU A 24 -6.57 -3.15 4.83
CA LEU A 24 -7.73 -4.04 4.94
C LEU A 24 -9.01 -3.23 4.66
N ILE A 25 -9.72 -3.56 3.58
CA ILE A 25 -11.00 -2.94 3.23
C ILE A 25 -12.07 -4.01 3.36
N LEU A 26 -13.03 -3.77 4.26
CA LEU A 26 -14.17 -4.67 4.47
C LEU A 26 -15.46 -3.99 4.02
N ASN A 27 -16.35 -4.75 3.38
CA ASN A 27 -17.73 -4.30 3.15
C ASN A 27 -18.58 -4.51 4.43
N GLU A 28 -19.87 -4.19 4.34
CA GLU A 28 -20.82 -4.32 5.45
C GLU A 28 -21.00 -5.78 5.91
N ASP A 29 -20.76 -6.74 5.02
CA ASP A 29 -20.84 -8.18 5.28
C ASP A 29 -19.53 -8.78 5.84
N ASN A 30 -18.52 -7.95 6.14
CA ASN A 30 -17.16 -8.34 6.56
C ASN A 30 -16.38 -9.16 5.52
N GLU A 31 -16.69 -9.00 4.24
CA GLU A 31 -15.89 -9.57 3.17
C GLU A 31 -14.71 -8.65 2.87
N LEU A 32 -13.53 -9.24 2.68
CA LEU A 32 -12.28 -8.52 2.44
C LEU A 32 -12.06 -8.29 0.95
N LEU A 33 -11.80 -7.04 0.56
CA LEU A 33 -11.35 -6.73 -0.79
C LEU A 33 -9.93 -7.24 -1.02
N LEU A 34 -9.77 -8.08 -2.03
CA LEU A 34 -8.48 -8.56 -2.52
C LEU A 34 -8.32 -8.20 -3.98
N GLN A 35 -7.08 -7.94 -4.38
CA GLN A 35 -6.71 -7.73 -5.77
C GLN A 35 -6.08 -8.98 -6.36
N HIS A 36 -6.55 -9.34 -7.55
CA HIS A 36 -5.93 -10.40 -8.33
C HIS A 36 -4.74 -9.83 -9.09
N ARG A 37 -3.53 -10.20 -8.66
CA ARG A 37 -2.30 -9.61 -9.19
C ARG A 37 -1.94 -10.22 -10.55
N THR A 38 -1.23 -9.45 -11.37
CA THR A 38 -0.79 -9.90 -12.71
C THR A 38 0.25 -11.02 -12.66
N ASP A 39 1.01 -11.11 -11.56
CA ASP A 39 1.96 -12.19 -11.26
C ASP A 39 1.28 -13.44 -10.68
N GLY A 40 -0.06 -13.40 -10.55
CA GLY A 40 -0.88 -14.47 -9.99
C GLY A 40 -1.10 -14.30 -8.49
N GLY A 41 -2.19 -14.90 -8.00
CA GLY A 41 -2.56 -14.86 -6.60
C GLY A 41 -3.33 -13.60 -6.19
N TRP A 42 -3.70 -13.58 -4.91
CA TRP A 42 -4.52 -12.53 -4.32
C TRP A 42 -3.72 -11.78 -3.27
N GLY A 43 -3.76 -10.46 -3.32
CA GLY A 43 -3.08 -9.58 -2.39
C GLY A 43 -4.01 -8.50 -1.85
N LEU A 44 -3.58 -7.89 -0.75
CA LEU A 44 -4.22 -6.69 -0.24
C LEU A 44 -3.80 -5.48 -1.09
N PRO A 45 -4.69 -4.48 -1.25
CA PRO A 45 -4.32 -3.19 -1.81
C PRO A 45 -3.19 -2.52 -1.02
N GLY A 46 -2.25 -1.91 -1.73
CA GLY A 46 -1.15 -1.20 -1.10
C GLY A 46 0.12 -1.18 -1.91
N GLY A 47 1.06 -0.35 -1.47
CA GLY A 47 2.30 -0.13 -2.19
C GLY A 47 3.31 0.68 -1.39
N LEU A 48 4.32 1.15 -2.12
CA LEU A 48 5.48 1.80 -1.54
C LEU A 48 5.21 3.28 -1.29
N MET A 49 5.78 3.78 -0.21
CA MET A 49 5.67 5.19 0.17
C MET A 49 6.47 6.08 -0.77
N GLU A 50 5.84 7.12 -1.30
CA GLU A 50 6.52 8.18 -2.03
C GLU A 50 7.11 9.23 -1.08
N LEU A 51 8.07 10.01 -1.58
CA LEU A 51 8.77 10.99 -0.74
C LEU A 51 7.80 12.08 -0.24
N GLY A 52 7.71 12.21 1.09
CA GLY A 52 6.88 13.22 1.76
C GLY A 52 5.48 12.74 2.15
N GLU A 53 5.11 11.49 1.83
CA GLU A 53 3.86 10.89 2.28
C GLU A 53 3.93 10.43 3.74
N SER A 54 2.80 10.49 4.45
CA SER A 54 2.57 9.66 5.62
C SER A 54 2.19 8.22 5.22
N LEU A 55 2.16 7.30 6.18
CA LEU A 55 1.66 5.93 5.91
C LEU A 55 0.19 5.95 5.50
N GLU A 56 -0.59 6.85 6.10
CA GLU A 56 -1.99 7.09 5.78
C GLU A 56 -2.13 7.62 4.36
N ASP A 57 -1.33 8.61 3.96
CA ASP A 57 -1.40 9.17 2.60
C ASP A 57 -1.00 8.14 1.54
N THR A 58 0.05 7.36 1.80
CA THR A 58 0.45 6.22 0.96
C THR A 58 -0.72 5.26 0.77
N ALA A 59 -1.37 4.87 1.88
CA ALA A 59 -2.52 3.98 1.85
C ALA A 59 -3.69 4.55 1.03
N ARG A 60 -4.00 5.85 1.15
CA ARG A 60 -5.07 6.49 0.36
C ARG A 60 -4.76 6.49 -1.14
N ARG A 61 -3.52 6.88 -1.50
CA ARG A 61 -3.09 6.92 -2.89
C ARG A 61 -3.15 5.55 -3.53
N GLU A 62 -2.53 4.54 -2.92
CA GLU A 62 -2.47 3.18 -3.45
C GLU A 62 -3.86 2.56 -3.60
N VAL A 63 -4.74 2.70 -2.60
CA VAL A 63 -6.12 2.22 -2.70
C VAL A 63 -6.86 2.89 -3.85
N ARG A 64 -6.71 4.20 -4.02
CA ARG A 64 -7.35 4.94 -5.12
C ARG A 64 -6.81 4.52 -6.49
N GLU A 65 -5.50 4.36 -6.62
CA GLU A 65 -4.83 3.96 -7.87
C GLU A 65 -5.20 2.53 -8.31
N GLU A 66 -5.24 1.60 -7.37
CA GLU A 66 -5.44 0.19 -7.68
C GLU A 66 -6.92 -0.25 -7.72
N THR A 67 -7.79 0.40 -6.92
CA THR A 67 -9.20 -0.02 -6.77
C THR A 67 -10.21 1.03 -7.23
N GLY A 68 -9.78 2.28 -7.41
CA GLY A 68 -10.67 3.41 -7.68
C GLY A 68 -11.44 3.90 -6.46
N LEU A 69 -11.28 3.31 -5.27
CA LEU A 69 -12.00 3.74 -4.07
C LEU A 69 -11.35 4.96 -3.41
N ASP A 70 -12.16 5.89 -2.92
CA ASP A 70 -11.72 6.98 -2.05
C ASP A 70 -11.95 6.59 -0.59
N ILE A 71 -10.88 6.56 0.20
CA ILE A 71 -10.95 6.18 1.61
C ILE A 71 -10.83 7.39 2.54
N GLY A 72 -11.69 7.43 3.56
CA GLY A 72 -11.76 8.50 4.53
C GLY A 72 -10.79 8.34 5.69
N ALA A 73 -11.34 8.33 6.91
CA ALA A 73 -10.57 8.11 8.12
C ALA A 73 -10.21 6.62 8.28
N PHE A 74 -8.99 6.36 8.76
CA PHE A 74 -8.56 5.01 9.12
C PHE A 74 -8.99 4.69 10.56
N LEU A 75 -9.44 3.46 10.77
CA LEU A 75 -9.74 2.93 12.10
C LEU A 75 -8.63 1.96 12.52
N LEU A 76 -7.93 2.27 13.60
CA LEU A 76 -7.02 1.31 14.22
C LEU A 76 -7.83 0.20 14.90
N ARG A 77 -7.86 -1.00 14.29
CA ARG A 77 -8.57 -2.17 14.83
C ARG A 77 -7.85 -2.82 16.00
N ARG A 78 -6.56 -3.12 15.85
CA ARG A 78 -5.74 -3.77 16.88
C ARG A 78 -4.25 -3.55 16.60
N LYS A 79 -3.49 -3.21 17.65
CA LYS A 79 -2.02 -3.24 17.62
C LYS A 79 -1.57 -4.63 18.06
N PHE A 80 -0.70 -5.25 17.27
CA PHE A 80 -0.01 -6.48 17.65
C PHE A 80 1.40 -6.12 18.09
N GLU A 81 1.85 -6.70 19.19
CA GLU A 81 3.25 -6.64 19.64
C GLU A 81 3.82 -8.05 19.45
N VAL A 82 5.04 -8.13 18.92
CA VAL A 82 5.75 -9.38 18.63
C VAL A 82 6.70 -9.69 19.77
#